data_AF-K6CTE5-F1
#
_entry.id   AF-K6CTE5-F1
#
_cell.length_a   1.000
_cell.length_b   1.000
_cell.length_c   1.000
_cell.angle_alpha   90.00
_cell.angle_beta   90.00
_cell.angle_gamma   90.00
#
_symmetry.space_group_name_H-M   'P 1'
#
loop_
_entity.id
_entity.type
_entity.pdbx_description
1 polymer ?
#
loop_
_entity_poly.entity_id
_entity_poly.type
_entity_poly.pdbx_seq_one_letter_code
_entity_poly.pdbx_strand_id
1 'polypeptide(L)' 'MDKARSRETGGSGLGLYIAKSIIKLHKGEIKIKSKEKEGTEVELILSASLEF' A
#
# COMPACT_ATOMS: atom_id res chain seq x y z
N MET A 1 5.00 15.36 -22.13
CA MET A 1 4.58 14.92 -20.77
C MET A 1 3.08 15.10 -20.67
N ASP A 2 2.32 14.08 -21.10
CA ASP A 2 0.85 14.15 -21.24
C ASP A 2 0.15 14.11 -19.87
N LYS A 3 -0.32 15.27 -19.42
CA LYS A 3 -1.06 15.47 -18.16
C LYS A 3 -2.52 15.01 -18.21
N ALA A 4 -3.02 14.55 -19.36
CA ALA A 4 -4.44 14.25 -19.55
C ALA A 4 -4.82 12.77 -19.38
N ARG A 5 -3.86 11.84 -19.46
CA ARG A 5 -4.15 10.39 -19.47
C ARG A 5 -4.21 9.71 -18.09
N SER A 6 -3.90 10.45 -17.02
CA SER A 6 -3.87 9.91 -15.65
C SER A 6 -5.22 9.90 -14.94
N ARG A 7 -6.34 10.25 -15.62
CA ARG A 7 -7.63 10.55 -14.96
C ARG A 7 -8.64 9.41 -14.89
N GLU A 8 -8.46 8.28 -15.58
CA GLU A 8 -9.44 7.17 -15.48
C GLU A 8 -9.24 6.29 -14.23
N THR A 9 -8.00 6.17 -13.72
CA THR A 9 -7.70 5.51 -12.42
C THR A 9 -6.76 6.32 -11.51
N GLY A 10 -6.35 7.52 -11.94
CA GLY A 10 -5.84 8.56 -11.05
C GLY A 10 -4.38 8.50 -10.63
N GLY A 11 -3.57 7.50 -10.98
CA GLY A 11 -2.24 7.34 -10.37
C GLY A 11 -1.14 6.71 -11.23
N SER A 12 0.12 6.94 -10.83
CA SER A 12 1.33 6.36 -11.43
C SER A 12 1.57 4.88 -11.04
N GLY A 13 0.66 4.25 -10.29
CA GLY A 13 0.85 2.90 -9.75
C GLY A 13 1.88 2.79 -8.62
N LEU A 14 2.47 3.90 -8.17
CA LEU A 14 3.56 3.90 -7.18
C LEU A 14 3.09 3.73 -5.73
N GLY A 15 1.81 3.96 -5.43
CA GLY A 15 1.32 4.05 -4.04
C GLY A 15 1.59 2.78 -3.22
N LEU A 16 1.23 1.61 -3.74
CA LEU A 16 1.46 0.34 -3.04
C LEU A 16 2.95 -0.01 -2.93
N TYR A 17 3.73 0.35 -3.95
CA TYR A 17 5.18 0.14 -3.94
C TYR A 17 5.86 0.96 -2.83
N ILE A 18 5.47 2.23 -2.68
CA ILE A 18 5.95 3.11 -1.61
C ILE A 18 5.54 2.54 -0.25
N ALA A 19 4.26 2.18 -0.07
CA ALA A 19 3.76 1.62 1.18
C ALA A 19 4.50 0.34 1.58
N LYS A 20 4.67 -0.61 0.64
CA LYS A 20 5.43 -1.85 0.88
C LYS A 20 6.87 -1.59 1.28
N SER A 21 7.51 -0.60 0.65
CA SER A 21 8.90 -0.22 0.94
C SER A 21 9.03 0.32 2.37
N ILE A 22 8.12 1.23 2.78
CA ILE A 22 8.09 1.81 4.13
C ILE A 22 7.87 0.72 5.18
N ILE A 23 6.87 -0.15 5.00
CA ILE A 23 6.58 -1.23 5.93
C ILE A 23 7.77 -2.18 6.08
N LYS A 24 8.43 -2.54 4.97
CA LYS A 24 9.62 -3.39 4.99
C LYS A 24 10.79 -2.76 5.75
N LEU A 25 11.00 -1.45 5.63
CA LEU A 25 12.02 -0.71 6.39
C LEU A 25 11.79 -0.82 7.91
N HIS A 26 10.52 -0.82 8.33
CA HIS A 26 10.13 -1.00 9.74
C HIS A 26 10.06 -2.47 10.16
N LYS A 27 10.59 -3.40 9.35
CA LYS A 27 10.49 -4.86 9.56
C LYS A 27 9.05 -5.32 9.80
N GLY A 28 8.10 -4.63 9.18
CA GLY A 28 6.69 -4.96 9.21
C GLY A 28 6.26 -5.81 8.02
N GLU A 29 4.97 -6.12 7.97
CA GLU A 29 4.33 -6.90 6.92
C GLU A 29 3.10 -6.18 6.36
N ILE A 30 2.83 -6.34 5.07
CA ILE A 30 1.61 -5.85 4.41
C ILE A 30 0.85 -7.05 3.83
N LYS A 31 -0.42 -7.20 4.19
CA LYS A 31 -1.31 -8.25 3.66
C LYS A 31 -2.47 -7.60 2.91
N ILE A 32 -2.86 -8.20 1.80
CA ILE A 32 -3.97 -7.73 0.97
C ILE A 32 -4.91 -8.90 0.73
N LYS A 33 -6.18 -8.69 1.03
CA LYS A 33 -7.27 -9.60 0.70
C LYS A 33 -8.25 -8.83 -0.17
N SER A 34 -8.60 -9.39 -1.31
CA SER A 34 -9.57 -8.75 -2.20
C SER A 34 -10.44 -9.81 -2.82
N LYS A 35 -11.72 -9.49 -2.96
CA LYS A 35 -12.68 -10.30 -3.71
C LYS A 35 -13.49 -9.38 -4.58
N GLU A 36 -13.56 -9.72 -5.87
CA GLU A 36 -14.28 -8.93 -6.86
C GLU A 36 -15.72 -8.73 -6.40
N LYS A 37 -16.23 -7.49 -6.49
CA LYS A 37 -17.57 -7.09 -6.04
C LYS A 37 -17.82 -7.15 -4.53
N GLU A 38 -16.82 -7.49 -3.71
CA GLU A 38 -16.91 -7.49 -2.23
C GLU A 38 -15.95 -6.48 -1.58
N GLY A 39 -14.95 -6.01 -2.34
CA GLY A 39 -14.03 -4.97 -1.92
C GLY A 39 -12.62 -5.49 -1.64
N THR A 40 -11.84 -4.67 -0.96
CA THR A 40 -10.42 -4.93 -0.67
C THR A 40 -10.09 -4.52 0.75
N GLU A 41 -9.46 -5.42 1.49
CA GLU A 41 -8.90 -5.22 2.81
C GLU A 41 -7.38 -5.18 2.70
N VAL A 42 -6.76 -4.20 3.36
CA VAL A 42 -5.30 -4.05 3.44
C VAL A 42 -4.90 -3.96 4.90
N GLU A 43 -4.12 -4.92 5.37
CA GLU A 43 -3.62 -4.99 6.74
C GLU A 43 -2.14 -4.59 6.76
N LEU A 44 -1.77 -3.66 7.65
CA LEU A 44 -0.39 -3.21 7.88
C LEU A 44 0.04 -3.64 9.28
N ILE A 45 1.06 -4.48 9.36
CA ILE A 45 1.59 -5.03 10.62
C ILE A 45 2.94 -4.39 10.86
N LEU A 46 3.11 -3.72 12.00
CA LEU A 46 4.35 -3.08 12.40
C LEU A 46 4.82 -3.67 13.73
N SER A 47 6.13 -3.90 13.83
CA SER A 47 6.75 -4.32 15.09
C SER A 47 6.83 -3.12 16.03
N ALA A 48 6.06 -3.11 17.12
CA ALA A 48 6.23 -2.14 18.18
C ALA A 48 7.38 -2.59 19.10
N SER A 49 8.52 -1.92 19.03
CA SER A 49 9.51 -1.97 20.10
C SER A 49 9.11 -0.93 21.15
N LEU A 50 8.50 -1.38 22.25
CA LEU A 50 8.48 -0.61 23.49
C LEU A 50 9.87 -0.72 24.10
N GLU A 51 10.68 0.33 23.94
CA GLU A 51 11.83 0.54 24.81
C GLU A 51 11.27 1.07 26.15
N PHE A 52 11.38 0.26 27.20
CA PHE A 52 11.11 0.66 28.59
C PHE A 52 12.41 1.14 29.25
#